data_AF-A0A3D5XRD3-F1
#
_entry.id   AF-A0A3D5XRD3-F1
#
_cell.length_a   1.000
_cell.length_b   1.000
_cell.length_c   1.000
_cell.angle_alpha   90.00
_cell.angle_beta   90.00
_cell.angle_gamma   90.00
#
_symmetry.space_group_name_H-M   'P 1'
#
loop_
_entity.id
_entity.type
_entity.pdbx_description
1 polymer ?
#
loop_
_entity_poly.entity_id
_entity_poly.type
_entity_poly.pdbx_seq_one_letter_code
_entity_poly.pdbx_strand_id
1 'polypeptide(L)'
;MMNDKKADIIWGVAGNAGNGAAEAVLETNNAWFIGVDSDQEQTFIDELAAITLTSGLKNIGNSLIWVFDEIDAGNDDFWGTEIALGLAENGVGIVDDKNYDAVVPDSVKELVAEAIKAVQDGSVEVSTAFGPNKVDVAEIRDSVRP
;
A
#
# COMPACT_ATOMS: atom_id res chain seq x y z
N MET A 1 2.84 -22.35 -5.83
CA MET A 1 2.77 -20.91 -6.14
C MET A 1 1.43 -20.37 -5.65
N MET A 2 1.34 -19.09 -5.26
CA MET A 2 0.07 -18.48 -4.83
C MET A 2 -1.02 -18.59 -5.91
N ASN A 3 -0.63 -18.53 -7.20
CA ASN A 3 -1.54 -18.72 -8.34
C ASN A 3 -2.11 -20.14 -8.49
N ASP A 4 -1.48 -21.16 -7.87
CA ASP A 4 -2.01 -22.53 -7.89
C ASP A 4 -3.27 -22.68 -7.02
N LYS A 5 -3.55 -21.68 -6.18
CA LYS A 5 -4.74 -21.61 -5.33
C LYS A 5 -5.86 -20.76 -5.94
N LYS A 6 -5.76 -20.40 -7.23
CA LYS A 6 -6.75 -19.58 -7.95
C LYS A 6 -6.97 -18.22 -7.30
N ALA A 7 -5.87 -17.59 -6.85
CA ALA A 7 -5.92 -16.19 -6.44
C ALA A 7 -6.02 -15.33 -7.71
N ASP A 8 -7.00 -14.44 -7.76
CA ASP A 8 -7.18 -13.51 -8.89
C ASP A 8 -6.41 -12.19 -8.69
N ILE A 9 -5.94 -11.92 -7.47
CA ILE A 9 -5.16 -10.74 -7.09
C ILE A 9 -4.01 -11.17 -6.18
N ILE A 10 -2.79 -10.69 -6.44
CA ILE A 10 -1.63 -10.86 -5.55
C ILE A 10 -1.09 -9.49 -5.14
N TRP A 11 -0.93 -9.28 -3.83
CA TRP A 11 -0.29 -8.07 -3.29
C TRP A 11 1.15 -8.34 -2.84
N GLY A 12 2.12 -7.73 -3.52
CA GLY A 12 3.55 -8.01 -3.39
C GLY A 12 4.28 -7.32 -2.24
N VAL A 13 3.82 -7.46 -0.99
CA VAL A 13 4.38 -6.78 0.20
C VAL A 13 5.72 -7.37 0.67
N ALA A 14 6.74 -7.38 -0.19
CA ALA A 14 8.03 -8.03 0.07
C ALA A 14 9.25 -7.34 -0.59
N GLY A 15 9.15 -6.04 -0.88
CA GLY A 15 10.20 -5.30 -1.59
C GLY A 15 10.59 -6.00 -2.91
N ASN A 16 11.89 -6.12 -3.19
CA ASN A 16 12.37 -6.80 -4.41
C ASN A 16 11.90 -8.26 -4.54
N ALA A 17 11.63 -8.97 -3.44
CA ALA A 17 11.09 -10.32 -3.52
C ALA A 17 9.64 -10.33 -4.05
N GLY A 18 8.90 -9.23 -3.88
CA GLY A 18 7.58 -9.02 -4.46
C GLY A 18 7.59 -8.97 -5.99
N ASN A 19 8.71 -8.57 -6.61
CA ASN A 19 8.84 -8.56 -8.07
C ASN A 19 8.74 -9.98 -8.65
N GLY A 20 9.23 -11.00 -7.93
CA GLY A 20 9.05 -12.40 -8.33
C GLY A 20 7.58 -12.85 -8.30
N ALA A 21 6.73 -12.21 -7.47
CA ALA A 21 5.30 -12.44 -7.51
C ALA A 21 4.66 -11.79 -8.75
N ALA A 22 5.10 -10.58 -9.14
CA ALA A 22 4.67 -9.95 -10.38
C ALA A 22 5.08 -10.78 -11.62
N GLU A 23 6.30 -11.33 -11.64
CA GLU A 23 6.76 -12.26 -12.68
C GLU A 23 5.88 -13.52 -12.75
N ALA A 24 5.56 -14.12 -11.59
CA ALA A 24 4.67 -15.28 -11.56
C ALA A 24 3.25 -14.97 -12.07
N VAL A 25 2.73 -13.78 -11.77
CA VAL A 25 1.46 -13.29 -12.34
C VAL A 25 1.56 -13.18 -13.85
N LEU A 26 2.62 -12.55 -14.37
CA LEU A 26 2.85 -12.40 -15.81
C LEU A 26 2.96 -13.77 -16.52
N GLU A 27 3.72 -14.71 -15.96
CA GLU A 27 3.93 -16.04 -16.54
C GLU A 27 2.63 -16.86 -16.64
N THR A 28 1.75 -16.73 -15.65
CA THR A 28 0.51 -17.50 -15.56
C THR A 28 -0.69 -16.80 -16.17
N ASN A 29 -0.64 -15.48 -16.29
CA ASN A 29 -1.65 -14.60 -16.87
C ASN A 29 -3.08 -14.87 -16.35
N ASN A 30 -3.20 -15.10 -15.05
CA ASN A 30 -4.46 -15.49 -14.40
C ASN A 30 -4.84 -14.61 -13.19
N ALA A 31 -4.08 -13.56 -12.91
CA ALA A 31 -4.27 -12.67 -11.77
C ALA A 31 -3.82 -11.25 -12.10
N TRP A 32 -4.19 -10.29 -11.25
CA TRP A 32 -3.59 -8.97 -11.20
C TRP A 32 -2.56 -8.87 -10.08
N PHE A 33 -1.57 -7.99 -10.26
CA PHE A 33 -0.61 -7.64 -9.23
C PHE A 33 -0.95 -6.29 -8.59
N ILE A 34 -0.82 -6.19 -7.27
CA ILE A 34 -0.81 -4.93 -6.53
C ILE A 34 0.61 -4.70 -6.04
N GLY A 35 1.16 -3.54 -6.38
CA GLY A 35 2.51 -3.13 -5.98
C GLY A 35 2.58 -2.47 -4.60
N VAL A 36 3.81 -2.17 -4.17
CA VAL A 36 4.12 -1.50 -2.90
C VAL A 36 5.23 -0.46 -3.03
N ASP A 37 5.32 0.42 -2.03
CA ASP A 37 6.31 1.45 -1.81
C ASP A 37 6.28 2.60 -2.83
N SER A 38 6.33 2.27 -4.12
CA SER A 38 6.32 3.19 -5.26
C SER A 38 5.23 2.80 -6.25
N ASP A 39 4.98 3.68 -7.24
CA ASP A 39 4.18 3.32 -8.41
C ASP A 39 4.93 2.27 -9.24
N GLN A 40 4.60 0.99 -9.03
CA GLN A 40 5.25 -0.10 -9.74
C GLN A 40 4.80 -0.23 -11.19
N GLU A 41 3.61 0.29 -11.54
CA GLU A 41 3.20 0.38 -12.94
C GLU A 41 4.13 1.34 -13.72
N GLN A 42 4.56 2.44 -13.09
CA GLN A 42 5.48 3.39 -13.71
C GLN A 42 6.93 2.90 -13.77
N THR A 43 7.37 2.08 -12.81
CA THR A 43 8.80 1.71 -12.66
C THR A 43 9.15 0.37 -13.30
N PHE A 44 8.16 -0.49 -13.54
CA PHE A 44 8.36 -1.76 -14.21
C PHE A 44 8.51 -1.63 -15.73
N ILE A 45 9.01 -2.71 -16.34
CA ILE A 45 8.94 -2.89 -17.79
C ILE A 45 7.48 -3.06 -18.24
N ASP A 46 7.20 -2.75 -19.50
CA ASP A 46 5.85 -2.71 -20.07
C ASP A 46 5.00 -3.96 -19.76
N GLU A 47 5.58 -5.16 -19.84
CA GLU A 47 4.86 -6.41 -19.58
C GLU A 47 4.42 -6.56 -18.13
N LEU A 48 5.26 -6.15 -17.18
CA LEU A 48 4.95 -6.17 -15.75
C LEU A 48 4.04 -5.01 -15.35
N ALA A 49 4.21 -3.84 -15.98
CA ALA A 49 3.31 -2.71 -15.81
C ALA A 49 1.89 -3.06 -16.24
N ALA A 50 1.73 -3.76 -17.37
CA ALA A 50 0.43 -4.16 -17.90
C ALA A 50 -0.40 -5.08 -16.97
N ILE A 51 0.25 -5.82 -16.06
CA ILE A 51 -0.42 -6.68 -15.07
C ILE A 51 -0.51 -6.05 -13.67
N THR A 52 0.02 -4.84 -13.49
CA THR A 52 -0.01 -4.11 -12.22
C THR A 52 -1.29 -3.28 -12.16
N LEU A 53 -2.24 -3.68 -11.32
CA LEU A 53 -3.54 -3.03 -11.18
C LEU A 53 -3.45 -1.66 -10.49
N THR A 54 -2.62 -1.58 -9.45
CA THR A 54 -2.37 -0.37 -8.64
C THR A 54 -1.16 -0.63 -7.75
N SER A 55 -0.70 0.37 -7.01
CA SER A 55 0.33 0.23 -5.98
C SER A 55 -0.06 0.97 -4.70
N GLY A 56 0.20 0.35 -3.56
CA GLY A 56 0.16 1.03 -2.27
C GLY A 56 1.45 1.82 -2.06
N LEU A 57 1.36 3.14 -2.08
CA LEU A 57 2.51 4.03 -1.92
C LEU A 57 2.96 4.11 -0.47
N LYS A 58 4.27 4.14 -0.26
CA LYS A 58 4.90 4.50 1.00
C LYS A 58 5.93 5.59 0.73
N ASN A 59 5.57 6.83 1.01
CA ASN A 59 6.31 8.03 0.64
C ASN A 59 7.51 8.28 1.57
N ILE A 60 8.41 7.30 1.67
CA ILE A 60 9.64 7.37 2.46
C ILE A 60 10.51 8.56 2.01
N GLY A 61 10.55 8.84 0.70
CA GLY A 61 11.26 10.02 0.17
C GLY A 61 10.77 11.32 0.79
N ASN A 62 9.45 11.53 0.85
CA ASN A 62 8.86 12.70 1.49
C ASN A 62 9.17 12.75 2.98
N SER A 63 9.15 11.59 3.66
CA SER A 63 9.44 11.48 5.09
C SER A 63 10.89 11.90 5.40
N LEU A 64 11.85 11.50 4.55
CA LEU A 64 13.26 11.87 4.70
C LEU A 64 13.48 13.37 4.45
N ILE A 65 12.88 13.91 3.36
CA ILE A 65 12.95 15.35 3.06
C ILE A 65 12.41 16.15 4.24
N TRP A 66 11.23 15.79 4.74
CA TRP A 66 10.60 16.45 5.87
C TRP A 66 11.50 16.48 7.12
N VAL A 67 12.13 15.36 7.48
CA VAL A 67 13.06 15.34 8.64
C VAL A 67 14.22 16.33 8.45
N PHE A 68 14.82 16.39 7.26
CA PHE A 68 15.93 17.32 7.02
C PHE A 68 15.47 18.78 6.99
N ASP A 69 14.28 19.05 6.45
CA ASP A 69 13.69 20.40 6.47
C ASP A 69 13.45 20.90 7.91
N GLU A 70 12.97 20.03 8.81
CA GLU A 70 12.79 20.37 10.23
C GLU A 70 14.12 20.66 10.93
N ILE A 71 15.16 19.86 10.67
CA ILE A 71 16.52 20.08 11.20
C ILE A 71 17.07 21.43 10.72
N ASP A 72 16.94 21.73 9.44
CA ASP A 72 17.43 22.99 8.85
C ASP A 72 16.65 24.21 9.36
N ALA A 73 15.36 24.03 9.70
CA ALA A 73 14.55 25.04 10.37
C ALA A 73 14.92 25.24 11.86
N GLY A 74 15.77 24.37 12.41
CA GLY A 74 16.17 24.38 13.82
C GLY A 74 15.13 23.77 14.75
N ASN A 75 14.18 23.01 14.22
CA ASN A 75 13.23 22.24 15.03
C ASN A 75 13.93 20.93 15.45
N ASP A 76 14.02 20.68 16.74
CA ASP A 76 14.69 19.49 17.30
C ASP A 76 13.82 18.75 18.34
N ASP A 77 12.60 19.21 18.58
CA ASP A 77 11.65 18.63 19.54
C ASP A 77 11.23 17.19 19.21
N PHE A 78 11.45 16.74 17.97
CA PHE A 78 11.06 15.40 17.52
C PHE A 78 12.10 14.31 17.85
N TRP A 79 13.30 14.65 18.32
CA TRP A 79 14.31 13.65 18.64
C TRP A 79 13.83 12.69 19.73
N GLY A 80 14.00 11.38 19.48
CA GLY A 80 13.58 10.34 20.42
C GLY A 80 12.06 10.12 20.48
N THR A 81 11.29 10.77 19.60
CA THR A 81 9.84 10.57 19.48
C THR A 81 9.50 9.62 18.33
N GLU A 82 8.29 9.05 18.38
CA GLU A 82 7.68 8.35 17.25
C GLU A 82 6.80 9.34 16.48
N ILE A 83 6.95 9.35 15.15
CA ILE A 83 6.16 10.21 14.27
C ILE A 83 5.41 9.29 13.31
N ALA A 84 4.08 9.29 13.44
CA ALA A 84 3.20 8.53 12.57
C ALA A 84 2.93 9.33 11.28
N LEU A 85 3.18 8.72 10.13
CA LEU A 85 2.93 9.30 8.82
C LEU A 85 1.94 8.39 8.06
N GLY A 86 0.66 8.70 8.17
CA GLY A 86 -0.44 7.93 7.58
C GLY A 86 -0.98 8.57 6.30
N LEU A 87 -2.25 8.27 5.99
CA LEU A 87 -2.97 8.87 4.86
C LEU A 87 -3.19 10.38 5.08
N ALA A 88 -3.27 10.85 6.32
CA ALA A 88 -3.47 12.27 6.65
C ALA A 88 -2.20 13.10 6.37
N GLU A 89 -1.03 12.53 6.66
CA GLU A 89 0.28 13.17 6.45
C GLU A 89 0.84 12.92 5.04
N ASN A 90 0.07 12.26 4.16
CA ASN A 90 0.55 11.81 2.85
C ASN A 90 1.81 10.91 2.95
N GLY A 91 1.97 10.18 4.06
CA GLY A 91 3.04 9.22 4.28
C GLY A 91 2.80 7.89 3.54
N VAL A 92 1.54 7.55 3.31
CA VAL A 92 1.09 6.42 2.49
C VAL A 92 -0.04 6.86 1.55
N GLY A 93 -0.30 6.07 0.51
CA GLY A 93 -1.35 6.36 -0.46
C GLY A 93 -1.64 5.19 -1.40
N ILE A 94 -2.44 5.44 -2.43
CA ILE A 94 -2.74 4.50 -3.51
C ILE A 94 -2.57 5.20 -4.85
N VAL A 95 -2.12 4.47 -5.87
CA VAL A 95 -2.11 4.94 -7.26
C VAL A 95 -3.51 4.72 -7.86
N ASP A 96 -4.21 5.79 -8.19
CA ASP A 96 -5.61 5.78 -8.62
C ASP A 96 -5.82 6.17 -10.10
N ASP A 97 -4.73 6.16 -10.89
CA ASP A 97 -4.75 6.42 -12.34
C ASP A 97 -4.49 5.16 -13.18
N LYS A 98 -4.29 5.32 -14.49
CA LYS A 98 -3.86 4.28 -15.44
C LYS A 98 -4.66 2.98 -15.35
N ASN A 99 -4.04 1.84 -15.02
CA ASN A 99 -4.71 0.54 -14.92
C ASN A 99 -5.80 0.52 -13.85
N TYR A 100 -5.60 1.22 -12.72
CA TYR A 100 -6.63 1.33 -11.69
C TYR A 100 -7.88 1.99 -12.26
N ASP A 101 -7.71 3.15 -12.92
CA ASP A 101 -8.84 3.87 -13.50
C ASP A 101 -9.49 3.09 -14.66
N ALA A 102 -8.70 2.37 -15.46
CA ALA A 102 -9.22 1.63 -16.60
C ALA A 102 -9.93 0.32 -16.24
N VAL A 103 -9.51 -0.36 -15.16
CA VAL A 103 -9.92 -1.74 -14.86
C VAL A 103 -10.87 -1.83 -13.67
N VAL A 104 -10.67 -0.99 -12.64
CA VAL A 104 -11.46 -1.07 -11.41
C VAL A 104 -12.88 -0.53 -11.66
N PRO A 105 -13.95 -1.24 -11.28
CA PRO A 105 -15.31 -0.73 -11.42
C PRO A 105 -15.53 0.53 -10.57
N ASP A 106 -16.34 1.48 -11.06
CA ASP A 106 -16.63 2.73 -10.34
C ASP A 106 -17.15 2.50 -8.92
N SER A 107 -17.99 1.47 -8.72
CA SER A 107 -18.48 1.12 -7.38
C SER A 107 -17.38 0.70 -6.41
N VAL A 108 -16.28 0.12 -6.90
CA VAL A 108 -15.11 -0.20 -6.07
C VAL A 108 -14.27 1.04 -5.85
N LYS A 109 -14.09 1.91 -6.86
CA LYS A 109 -13.40 3.19 -6.71
C LYS A 109 -14.06 4.08 -5.65
N GLU A 110 -15.39 4.13 -5.65
CA GLU A 110 -16.18 4.84 -4.65
C GLU A 110 -15.92 4.30 -3.23
N LEU A 111 -15.90 2.98 -3.05
CA LEU A 111 -15.59 2.36 -1.75
C LEU A 111 -14.16 2.65 -1.29
N VAL A 112 -13.19 2.64 -2.20
CA VAL A 112 -11.79 3.00 -1.88
C VAL A 112 -11.70 4.46 -1.46
N ALA A 113 -12.34 5.38 -2.20
CA ALA A 113 -12.35 6.80 -1.88
C ALA A 113 -13.04 7.09 -0.53
N GLU A 114 -14.15 6.40 -0.24
CA GLU A 114 -14.84 6.46 1.06
C GLU A 114 -13.92 5.97 2.19
N ALA A 115 -13.24 4.83 2.01
CA ALA A 115 -12.33 4.29 3.01
C ALA A 115 -11.13 5.21 3.27
N ILE A 116 -10.54 5.80 2.22
CA ILE A 116 -9.44 6.78 2.36
C ILE A 116 -9.91 7.96 3.19
N LYS A 117 -11.07 8.53 2.85
CA LYS A 117 -11.64 9.66 3.58
C LYS A 117 -11.92 9.31 5.04
N ALA A 118 -12.52 8.14 5.29
CA ALA A 118 -12.88 7.70 6.62
C ALA A 118 -11.65 7.48 7.51
N VAL A 119 -10.53 7.01 6.96
CA VAL A 119 -9.27 6.90 7.69
C VAL A 119 -8.64 8.28 7.92
N GLN A 120 -8.67 9.17 6.93
CA GLN A 120 -8.13 10.53 7.05
C GLN A 120 -8.89 11.39 8.06
N ASP A 121 -10.21 11.27 8.14
CA ASP A 121 -11.05 12.02 9.10
C ASP A 121 -11.19 11.34 10.47
N GLY A 122 -10.59 10.16 10.63
CA GLY A 122 -10.57 9.40 11.88
C GLY A 122 -11.88 8.70 12.21
N SER A 123 -12.88 8.69 11.33
CA SER A 123 -14.09 7.88 11.51
C SER A 123 -13.81 6.38 11.46
N VAL A 124 -12.72 5.97 10.80
CA VAL A 124 -12.16 4.61 10.83
C VAL A 124 -10.73 4.66 11.35
N GLU A 125 -10.49 3.94 12.45
CA GLU A 125 -9.14 3.69 12.97
C GLU A 125 -8.66 2.31 12.52
N VAL A 126 -7.55 2.27 11.78
CA VAL A 126 -6.95 1.01 11.34
C VAL A 126 -6.22 0.36 12.51
N SER A 127 -6.59 -0.89 12.83
CA SER A 127 -5.97 -1.67 13.89
C SER A 127 -4.47 -1.87 13.67
N THR A 128 -3.68 -1.77 14.74
CA THR A 128 -2.22 -1.94 14.70
C THR A 128 -1.78 -3.24 15.37
N ALA A 129 -0.68 -3.84 14.89
CA ALA A 129 -0.01 -4.96 15.56
C ALA A 129 1.08 -4.50 16.55
N PHE A 130 1.32 -3.19 16.65
CA PHE A 130 2.41 -2.59 17.41
C PHE A 130 1.91 -1.82 18.63
N GLY A 131 2.79 -1.66 19.62
CA GLY A 131 2.53 -0.82 20.78
C GLY A 131 1.52 -1.38 21.79
N PRO A 132 1.06 -0.55 22.74
CA PRO A 132 0.17 -0.95 23.83
C PRO A 132 -1.25 -1.29 23.37
N ASN A 133 -1.70 -0.74 22.24
CA ASN A 133 -3.05 -0.95 21.68
C ASN A 133 -3.07 -2.03 20.59
N LYS A 134 -2.06 -2.90 20.55
CA LYS A 134 -1.97 -3.92 19.51
C LYS A 134 -3.14 -4.89 19.56
N VAL A 135 -3.64 -5.24 18.39
CA VAL A 135 -4.61 -6.31 18.21
C VAL A 135 -3.94 -7.67 18.22
N ASP A 136 -4.71 -8.70 18.53
CA ASP A 136 -4.29 -10.07 18.29
C ASP A 136 -4.37 -10.35 16.78
N VAL A 137 -3.21 -10.31 16.12
CA VAL A 137 -3.09 -10.55 14.67
C VAL A 137 -3.59 -11.95 14.30
N ALA A 138 -3.42 -12.95 15.17
CA ALA A 138 -3.91 -14.29 14.91
C ALA A 138 -5.43 -14.32 14.96
N GLU A 139 -6.05 -13.65 15.93
CA GLU A 139 -7.50 -13.52 16.04
C GLU A 139 -8.10 -12.79 14.83
N ILE A 140 -7.54 -11.65 14.42
CA ILE A 140 -8.00 -10.91 13.23
C ILE A 140 -7.86 -11.78 11.98
N ARG A 141 -6.70 -12.42 11.78
CA ARG A 141 -6.48 -13.31 10.64
C ARG A 141 -7.53 -14.43 10.62
N ASP A 142 -7.85 -15.00 11.78
CA ASP A 142 -8.76 -16.12 11.89
C ASP A 142 -10.23 -15.72 11.72
N SER A 143 -10.60 -14.48 12.07
CA SER A 143 -11.96 -13.95 11.87
C SER A 143 -12.30 -13.61 10.42
N VAL A 144 -11.29 -13.35 9.57
CA VAL A 144 -11.46 -13.03 8.14
C VAL A 144 -11.18 -14.20 7.20
N ARG A 145 -11.04 -15.43 7.73
CA ARG A 145 -10.89 -16.60 6.88
C ARG A 145 -12.17 -16.84 6.07
N PRO A 146 -12.06 -17.21 4.78
CA PRO A 146 -13.21 -17.58 3.95
C PRO A 146 -13.87 -18.89 4.39
#